data_AF-A0A839H834-F1
#
_entry.id   AF-A0A839H834-F1
#
_cell.length_a   1.000
_cell.length_b   1.000
_cell.length_c   1.000
_cell.angle_alpha   90.00
_cell.angle_beta   90.00
_cell.angle_gamma   90.00
#
_symmetry.space_group_name_H-M   'P 1'
#
loop_
_entity.id
_entity.type
_entity.pdbx_description
1 polymer ?
#
loop_
_entity_poly.entity_id
_entity_poly.type
_entity_poly.pdbx_seq_one_letter_code
_entity_poly.pdbx_strand_id
1 'polypeptide(L)' 'MKFQTLLADAKYEEREKAIAILVKSLRDVKIFDKDIKAKLKENYDLSDKEAAKYLQ' A
#
# COMPACT_ATOMS: atom_id res chain seq x y z
N MET A 1 22.24 -3.72 -18.33
CA MET A 1 21.33 -4.13 -17.23
C MET A 1 20.15 -3.15 -17.08
N LYS A 2 19.35 -2.86 -18.13
CA LYS A 2 18.30 -1.83 -18.10
C LYS A 2 16.85 -2.36 -17.99
N PHE A 3 16.60 -3.62 -18.35
CA PHE A 3 15.25 -4.20 -18.34
C PHE A 3 14.78 -4.65 -16.95
N GLN A 4 15.70 -5.13 -16.10
CA GLN A 4 15.37 -5.57 -14.75
C GLN A 4 14.94 -4.41 -13.84
N THR A 5 15.51 -3.22 -14.03
CA THR A 5 15.10 -2.00 -13.31
C THR A 5 13.72 -1.52 -13.74
N LEU A 6 13.42 -1.46 -15.04
CA LEU A 6 12.10 -1.05 -15.53
C LEU A 6 10.96 -1.96 -15.04
N LEU A 7 11.21 -3.27 -14.95
CA LEU A 7 10.23 -4.22 -14.41
C LEU A 7 10.04 -4.08 -12.89
N ALA A 8 11.09 -3.71 -12.16
CA ALA A 8 11.00 -3.45 -10.73
C ALA A 8 10.20 -2.17 -10.45
N ASP A 9 10.44 -1.12 -11.25
CA ASP A 9 9.73 0.17 -11.14
C ASP A 9 8.23 0.02 -11.46
N ALA A 10 7.88 -0.72 -12.52
CA ALA A 10 6.49 -0.97 -12.87
C ALA A 10 5.74 -1.75 -11.77
N LYS A 11 6.38 -2.77 -11.19
CA LYS A 11 5.81 -3.53 -10.06
C LYS A 11 5.65 -2.67 -8.80
N TYR A 12 6.59 -1.75 -8.57
CA TYR A 12 6.51 -0.82 -7.46
C TYR A 12 5.32 0.13 -7.63
N GLU A 13 5.13 0.69 -8.82
CA GLU A 13 3.96 1.53 -9.12
C GLU A 13 2.63 0.78 -8.98
N GLU A 14 2.55 -0.47 -9.47
CA GLU A 14 1.34 -1.29 -9.34
C GLU A 14 1.02 -1.57 -7.87
N ARG A 15 2.05 -1.84 -7.05
CA ARG A 15 1.90 -2.04 -5.61
C ARG A 15 1.37 -0.79 -4.91
N GLU A 16 1.91 0.39 -5.22
CA GLU A 16 1.43 1.65 -4.63
C GLU A 16 -0.02 1.95 -5.02
N LYS A 17 -0.39 1.73 -6.28
CA LYS A 17 -1.77 1.90 -6.76
C LYS A 17 -2.73 0.92 -6.06
N ALA A 18 -2.34 -0.34 -5.90
CA ALA A 18 -3.15 -1.34 -5.20
C ALA A 18 -3.39 -0.96 -3.73
N ILE A 19 -2.34 -0.49 -3.03
CA ILE A 19 -2.45 -0.02 -1.65
C ILE A 19 -3.39 1.19 -1.56
N ALA A 20 -3.26 2.17 -2.46
CA ALA A 20 -4.11 3.36 -2.47
C ALA A 20 -5.60 3.02 -2.69
N ILE A 21 -5.89 2.08 -3.61
CA ILE A 21 -7.26 1.60 -3.83
C ILE A 21 -7.80 0.92 -2.58
N LEU A 22 -7.01 0.04 -1.95
CA LEU A 22 -7.42 -0.66 -0.73
C LEU A 22 -7.74 0.31 0.41
N VAL A 23 -6.87 1.29 0.67
CA VAL A 23 -7.09 2.31 1.71
C VAL A 23 -8.38 3.07 1.45
N LYS A 24 -8.59 3.52 0.20
CA LYS A 24 -9.80 4.23 -0.18
C LYS A 24 -11.05 3.38 0.04
N SER A 25 -11.07 2.14 -0.47
CA SER A 25 -12.21 1.24 -0.31
C SER A 25 -12.53 0.96 1.16
N LEU A 26 -11.52 0.81 2.03
CA LEU A 26 -11.71 0.61 3.46
C LEU A 26 -12.25 1.87 4.16
N ARG A 27 -11.81 3.07 3.75
CA ARG A 27 -12.37 4.34 4.26
C ARG A 27 -13.81 4.54 3.82
N ASP A 28 -14.15 4.18 2.59
CA ASP A 28 -15.51 4.28 2.04
C ASP A 28 -16.51 3.42 2.84
N VAL A 29 -16.06 2.27 3.35
CA VAL A 29 -16.86 1.42 4.26
C VAL A 29 -16.67 1.74 5.76
N LYS A 30 -16.11 2.92 6.08
CA LYS A 30 -15.93 3.47 7.44
C LYS A 30 -15.03 2.65 8.37
N ILE A 31 -14.01 1.99 7.82
CA ILE A 31 -12.96 1.35 8.63
C ILE A 31 -12.01 2.42 9.16
N PHE A 32 -11.61 2.30 10.44
CA PHE A 32 -10.70 3.23 11.07
C PHE A 32 -9.26 3.03 10.58
N ASP A 33 -8.50 4.12 10.48
CA ASP A 33 -7.10 4.10 10.01
C ASP A 33 -6.22 3.12 10.81
N LYS A 34 -6.52 2.87 12.11
CA LYS A 34 -5.83 1.86 12.93
C LYS A 34 -5.96 0.45 12.34
N ASP A 35 -7.16 0.09 11.90
CA ASP A 35 -7.46 -1.24 11.35
C ASP A 35 -6.98 -1.34 9.89
N ILE A 36 -7.07 -0.24 9.13
CA ILE A 36 -6.46 -0.15 7.80
C ILE A 36 -4.95 -0.36 7.91
N LYS A 37 -4.29 0.28 8.88
CA LYS A 37 -2.85 0.11 9.13
C LYS A 37 -2.49 -1.35 9.41
N ALA A 38 -3.27 -2.04 10.26
CA ALA A 38 -3.05 -3.46 10.54
C ALA A 38 -3.15 -4.30 9.27
N LYS A 39 -4.20 -4.09 8.45
CA LYS A 39 -4.37 -4.78 7.16
C LYS A 39 -3.23 -4.49 6.17
N LEU A 40 -2.70 -3.28 6.13
CA LEU A 40 -1.56 -2.92 5.27
C LEU A 40 -0.30 -3.67 5.69
N LYS A 41 -0.04 -3.79 6.99
CA LYS A 41 1.08 -4.57 7.53
C LYS A 41 0.94 -6.06 7.19
N GLU A 42 -0.25 -6.62 7.39
CA GLU A 42 -0.52 -8.04 7.14
C GLU A 42 -0.47 -8.43 5.66
N ASN A 43 -1.03 -7.62 4.75
CA ASN A 43 -1.17 -7.99 3.34
C ASN A 43 0.01 -7.58 2.47
N TYR A 44 0.78 -6.56 2.86
CA TYR A 44 1.86 -5.99 2.05
C TYR A 44 3.22 -6.02 2.74
N ASP A 45 3.33 -6.65 3.92
CA ASP A 45 4.54 -6.74 4.74
C ASP A 45 5.19 -5.36 4.96
N LEU A 46 4.35 -4.36 5.22
CA LEU A 46 4.78 -2.98 5.41
C LEU A 46 5.21 -2.75 6.85
N SER A 47 6.27 -1.95 7.04
CA SER A 47 6.62 -1.42 8.36
C SER A 47 5.57 -0.43 8.85
N ASP A 48 5.57 -0.13 10.15
CA ASP A 48 4.68 0.87 10.74
C ASP A 48 4.84 2.27 10.13
N LYS A 49 6.04 2.60 9.66
CA LYS A 49 6.33 3.88 9.00
C LYS A 49 5.79 3.91 7.58
N GLU A 50 5.93 2.82 6.84
CA GLU A 50 5.42 2.74 5.47
C GLU A 50 3.89 2.70 5.45
N ALA A 51 3.27 1.87 6.28
CA ALA A 51 1.81 1.82 6.39
C ALA A 51 1.22 3.19 6.77
N ALA A 52 1.91 3.96 7.62
CA ALA A 52 1.47 5.32 7.98
C ALA A 52 1.49 6.30 6.80
N LYS A 53 2.44 6.18 5.85
CA LYS A 53 2.50 7.07 4.66
C LYS A 53 1.24 6.97 3.80
N TYR A 54 0.67 5.78 3.68
CA TYR A 54 -0.54 5.54 2.89
C TYR A 54 -1.84 5.98 3.59
N LEU A 55 -1.76 6.40 4.86
CA LEU A 55 -2.90 6.87 5.65
C LEU A 55 -2.89 8.40 5.85
N GLN A 56 -1.86 9.09 5.40
CA GLN A 56 -1.83 10.57 5.38
C GLN A 56 -2.83 11.13 4.36
#